data_AF-A0AA39LTV8-F1
#
_entry.id   AF-A0AA39LTV8-F1
#
_cell.length_a   1.000
_cell.length_b   1.000
_cell.length_c   1.000
_cell.angle_alpha   90.00
_cell.angle_beta   90.00
_cell.angle_gamma   90.00
#
_symmetry.space_group_name_H-M   'P 1'
#
loop_
_entity.id
_entity.type
_entity.pdbx_description
1 polymer ?
#
loop_
_entity_poly.entity_id
_entity_poly.type
_entity_poly.pdbx_seq_one_letter_code
_entity_poly.pdbx_strand_id
1 'polypeptide(L)'
;MTDAQAPTTQKDHYLIVSSSSRKLFQGSTTVSPPHEAELFELLHIDGDSMKTNLCPKEVLDLLASRGFRVVSAVFTAWEEHVWTLARE
;
A
#
# COMPACT_ATOMS: atom_id res chain seq x y z
N MET A 1 -3.18 -4.09 40.77
CA MET A 1 -2.10 -3.66 39.87
C MET A 1 -2.16 -4.57 38.68
N THR A 2 -2.75 -4.11 37.58
CA THR A 2 -2.84 -4.87 36.33
C THR A 2 -2.13 -4.02 35.30
N ASP A 3 -0.94 -4.47 34.89
CA ASP A 3 -0.19 -3.89 33.80
C ASP A 3 -1.02 -4.00 32.52
N ALA A 4 -1.47 -2.85 32.01
CA ALA A 4 -2.02 -2.75 30.68
C ALA A 4 -0.85 -2.83 29.69
N GLN A 5 -0.59 -4.03 29.17
CA GLN A 5 0.32 -4.22 28.06
C GLN A 5 -0.28 -3.52 26.84
N ALA A 6 0.32 -2.39 26.43
CA ALA A 6 -0.09 -1.64 25.26
C ALA A 6 -0.04 -2.57 24.02
N PRO A 7 -1.03 -2.49 23.11
CA PRO A 7 -0.98 -3.26 21.88
C PRO A 7 0.29 -2.88 21.12
N THR A 8 1.17 -3.85 20.86
CA THR A 8 2.31 -3.66 19.97
C THR A 8 1.75 -3.20 18.63
N THR A 9 1.95 -1.93 18.29
CA THR A 9 1.46 -1.33 17.04
C THR A 9 2.17 -2.07 15.92
N GLN A 10 1.45 -2.97 15.25
CA GLN A 10 2.01 -3.76 14.15
C GLN A 10 2.38 -2.80 13.04
N LYS A 11 3.68 -2.66 12.81
CA LYS A 11 4.25 -1.77 11.80
C LYS A 11 4.37 -2.50 10.48
N ASP A 12 3.88 -1.89 9.40
CA ASP A 12 3.99 -2.43 8.05
C ASP A 12 5.45 -2.36 7.59
N HIS A 13 6.11 -3.50 7.52
CA HIS A 13 7.48 -3.59 6.99
C HIS A 13 7.49 -3.79 5.48
N TYR A 14 6.46 -4.42 4.93
CA TYR A 14 6.31 -4.71 3.52
C TYR A 14 4.88 -4.43 3.06
N LEU A 15 4.74 -3.92 1.84
CA LEU A 15 3.45 -3.71 1.18
C LEU A 15 3.51 -4.24 -0.26
N ILE A 16 2.39 -4.79 -0.72
CA ILE A 16 2.14 -5.06 -2.12
C ILE A 16 1.20 -3.99 -2.65
N VAL A 17 1.63 -3.31 -3.71
CA VAL A 17 0.81 -2.39 -4.48
C VAL A 17 0.54 -3.04 -5.81
N SER A 18 -0.71 -3.09 -6.24
CA SER A 18 -1.05 -3.61 -7.57
C SER A 18 -2.09 -2.77 -8.29
N SER A 19 -2.00 -2.75 -9.62
CA SER A 19 -3.02 -2.12 -10.45
C SER A 19 -3.09 -2.77 -11.82
N SER A 20 -4.29 -2.79 -12.39
CA SER A 20 -4.46 -3.25 -13.76
C SER A 20 -3.72 -2.35 -14.74
N SER A 21 -3.12 -2.94 -15.76
CA SER A 21 -2.44 -2.22 -16.85
C SER A 21 -3.35 -1.15 -17.50
N ARG A 22 -4.67 -1.37 -17.50
CA ARG A 22 -5.66 -0.44 -18.07
C ARG A 22 -5.93 0.79 -17.19
N LYS A 23 -5.44 0.81 -15.95
CA LYS A 23 -5.77 1.77 -14.90
C LYS A 23 -4.55 2.52 -14.34
N LEU A 24 -3.38 2.36 -14.95
CA LEU A 24 -2.11 2.93 -14.46
C LEU A 24 -2.10 4.46 -14.27
N PHE A 25 -2.96 5.19 -15.00
CA PHE A 25 -3.00 6.65 -14.94
C PHE A 25 -4.29 7.20 -14.30
N GLN A 26 -5.26 6.34 -14.00
CA GLN A 26 -6.59 6.74 -13.51
C GLN A 26 -6.94 6.10 -12.17
N GLY A 27 -6.17 5.11 -11.72
CA GLY A 27 -6.58 4.22 -10.64
C GLY A 27 -7.75 3.31 -11.07
N SER A 28 -8.25 2.41 -10.23
CA SER A 28 -7.92 2.14 -8.83
C SER A 28 -6.63 1.32 -8.65
N THR A 29 -6.05 1.44 -7.45
CA THR A 29 -4.85 0.71 -7.01
C THR A 29 -5.17 -0.07 -5.74
N THR A 30 -4.72 -1.32 -5.68
CA THR A 30 -4.82 -2.17 -4.49
C THR A 30 -3.56 -2.01 -3.64
N VAL A 31 -3.71 -1.96 -2.31
CA VAL A 31 -2.60 -1.92 -1.34
C VAL A 31 -2.84 -3.03 -0.33
N SER A 32 -1.90 -3.98 -0.18
CA SER A 32 -2.10 -5.17 0.67
C SER A 32 -0.81 -5.72 1.30
N PRO A 33 -0.82 -6.14 2.59
CA PRO A 33 -1.79 -5.80 3.62
C PRO A 33 -1.40 -4.48 4.33
N PRO A 34 -2.20 -3.40 4.27
CA PRO A 34 -2.03 -2.27 5.17
C PRO A 34 -2.60 -2.64 6.55
N HIS A 35 -1.76 -2.58 7.58
CA HIS A 35 -2.17 -2.76 8.97
C HIS A 35 -2.22 -1.42 9.72
N GLU A 36 -1.47 -0.42 9.27
CA GLU A 36 -1.42 0.89 9.89
C GLU A 36 -2.62 1.76 9.51
N ALA A 37 -3.36 2.23 10.52
CA ALA A 37 -4.49 3.16 10.33
C ALA A 37 -4.09 4.42 9.56
N GLU A 38 -2.87 4.93 9.77
CA GLU A 38 -2.34 6.10 9.07
C GLU A 38 -2.22 5.87 7.55
N LEU A 39 -2.00 4.63 7.10
CA LEU A 39 -1.95 4.31 5.67
C LEU A 39 -3.34 4.31 5.05
N PHE A 40 -4.37 3.86 5.78
CA PHE A 40 -5.76 3.96 5.34
C PHE A 40 -6.17 5.42 5.14
N GLU A 41 -5.81 6.29 6.08
CA GLU A 41 -6.10 7.72 5.98
C GLU A 41 -5.31 8.39 4.86
N LEU A 42 -3.99 8.16 4.79
CA LEU A 42 -3.09 8.77 3.80
C LEU A 42 -3.47 8.43 2.36
N LEU A 43 -3.81 7.16 2.11
CA LEU A 43 -4.08 6.65 0.77
C LEU A 43 -5.58 6.61 0.46
N HIS A 44 -6.45 7.00 1.40
CA HIS A 44 -7.89 6.88 1.29
C HIS A 44 -8.34 5.46 0.88
N ILE A 45 -7.79 4.45 1.58
CA ILE A 45 -8.08 3.04 1.31
C ILE A 45 -9.47 2.70 1.86
N ASP A 46 -10.28 2.07 1.01
CA ASP A 46 -11.50 1.40 1.43
C ASP A 46 -11.15 0.11 2.19
N GLY A 47 -11.53 0.05 3.47
CA GLY A 47 -11.21 -1.04 4.39
C GLY A 47 -11.80 -2.40 4.00
N ASP A 48 -12.86 -2.44 3.19
CA ASP A 48 -13.44 -3.71 2.74
C ASP A 48 -12.74 -4.25 1.49
N SER A 49 -12.31 -3.35 0.59
CA SER A 49 -11.74 -3.73 -0.71
C SER A 49 -10.22 -3.60 -0.81
N MET A 50 -9.57 -2.98 0.17
CA MET A 50 -8.14 -2.64 0.19
C MET A 50 -7.70 -1.83 -1.03
N LYS A 51 -8.63 -1.04 -1.58
CA LYS A 51 -8.42 -0.23 -2.78
C LYS A 51 -8.46 1.24 -2.48
N THR A 52 -7.65 1.97 -3.22
CA THR A 52 -7.72 3.42 -3.33
C THR A 52 -8.10 3.84 -4.74
N ASN A 53 -8.69 5.02 -4.87
CA ASN A 53 -8.97 5.65 -6.16
C ASN A 53 -7.72 6.29 -6.79
N LEU A 54 -6.62 6.41 -6.04
CA LEU A 54 -5.36 6.93 -6.52
C LEU A 54 -4.74 6.02 -7.59
N CYS A 55 -4.03 6.60 -8.54
CA CYS A 55 -3.22 5.84 -9.49
C CYS A 55 -1.94 5.31 -8.82
N PRO A 56 -1.30 4.27 -9.36
CA PRO A 56 -0.10 3.67 -8.76
C PRO A 56 1.01 4.68 -8.51
N LYS A 57 1.20 5.65 -9.41
CA LYS A 57 2.21 6.70 -9.23
C LYS A 57 1.97 7.48 -7.93
N GLU A 58 0.75 7.95 -7.71
CA GLU A 58 0.39 8.72 -6.51
C GLU A 58 0.55 7.87 -5.24
N VAL A 59 0.14 6.60 -5.28
CA VAL A 59 0.32 5.67 -4.17
C VAL A 59 1.80 5.49 -3.83
N LEU A 60 2.65 5.25 -4.82
CA LEU A 60 4.09 5.06 -4.63
C LEU A 60 4.76 6.33 -4.10
N ASP A 61 4.39 7.51 -4.60
CA ASP A 61 4.93 8.79 -4.12
C ASP A 61 4.54 9.07 -2.65
N LEU A 62 3.29 8.80 -2.27
CA LEU A 62 2.81 8.96 -0.89
C LEU A 62 3.49 7.96 0.04
N LEU A 63 3.63 6.69 -0.37
CA LEU A 63 4.34 5.67 0.41
C LEU A 63 5.83 6.01 0.56
N ALA A 64 6.47 6.60 -0.47
CA ALA A 64 7.84 7.09 -0.38
C ALA A 64 8.01 8.18 0.69
N SER A 65 7.02 9.06 0.85
CA SER A 65 7.02 10.07 1.93
C SER A 65 6.96 9.45 3.34
N ARG A 66 6.53 8.18 3.45
CA ARG A 66 6.47 7.39 4.69
C ARG A 66 7.64 6.40 4.84
N GLY A 67 8.67 6.51 3.99
CA GLY A 67 9.89 5.70 4.06
C GLY A 67 9.81 4.35 3.35
N PHE A 68 8.73 4.07 2.62
CA PHE A 68 8.67 2.88 1.77
C PHE A 68 9.46 3.06 0.48
N ARG A 69 10.10 1.99 0.03
CA ARG A 69 10.84 1.93 -1.23
C ARG A 69 10.44 0.71 -2.02
N VAL A 70 10.35 0.84 -3.34
CA VAL A 70 10.11 -0.30 -4.24
C VAL A 70 11.36 -1.19 -4.24
N VAL A 71 11.19 -2.45 -3.83
CA VAL A 71 12.26 -3.46 -3.82
C VAL A 71 12.11 -4.48 -4.95
N SER A 72 10.90 -4.61 -5.52
CA SER A 72 10.62 -5.47 -6.66
C SER A 72 9.43 -4.94 -7.45
N ALA A 73 9.44 -5.17 -8.76
CA ALA A 73 8.32 -4.88 -9.64
C ALA A 73 8.14 -6.01 -10.65
N VAL A 74 6.90 -6.47 -10.81
CA VAL A 74 6.51 -7.52 -11.75
C VAL A 74 5.41 -6.96 -12.65
N PHE A 75 5.62 -7.08 -13.96
CA PHE A 75 4.68 -6.61 -14.97
C PHE A 75 4.26 -7.80 -15.81
N THR A 76 3.00 -8.20 -15.70
CA THR A 76 2.45 -9.24 -16.57
C THR A 76 2.04 -8.61 -17.88
N ALA A 77 2.14 -9.36 -18.98
CA ALA A 77 1.77 -8.86 -20.29
C ALA A 77 0.26 -8.56 -20.33
N TRP A 78 -0.10 -7.29 -20.12
CA TRP A 78 -1.42 -6.68 -20.29
C TRP A 78 -2.44 -6.83 -19.17
N GLU A 79 -2.12 -7.53 -18.09
CA GLU A 79 -3.10 -7.78 -17.02
C GLU A 79 -2.86 -6.84 -15.84
N GLU A 80 -1.70 -6.96 -15.19
CA GLU A 80 -1.44 -6.36 -13.89
C GLU A 80 0.01 -5.94 -13.70
N HIS A 81 0.19 -4.83 -13.01
CA HIS A 81 1.46 -4.33 -12.53
C HIS A 81 1.46 -4.48 -11.01
N VAL A 82 2.50 -5.11 -10.48
CA VAL A 82 2.65 -5.38 -9.05
C VAL A 82 3.98 -4.82 -8.59
N TRP A 83 3.98 -4.07 -7.50
CA TRP A 83 5.15 -3.53 -6.83
C TRP A 83 5.21 -4.05 -5.41
N THR A 84 6.37 -4.56 -5.02
CA THR A 84 6.67 -4.86 -3.62
C THR A 84 7.45 -3.68 -3.05
N LEU A 85 6.95 -3.15 -1.94
CA LEU A 85 7.61 -2.09 -1.20
C LEU A 85 8.10 -2.61 0.16
N ALA A 86 9.23 -2.11 0.62
CA ALA A 86 9.76 -2.33 1.96
C ALA A 86 10.00 -0.98 2.65
N ARG A 87 9.79 -0.91 3.96
CA ARG A 87 10.11 0.28 4.77
C ARG A 87 11.43 0.07 5.50
N GLU A 88 12.40 0.93 5.19
CA GLU A 88 13.71 1.00 5.86
C GLU A 88 13.61 1.67 7.24
#